data_AF-A0A1H9JZZ2-F1
#
_entry.id   AF-A0A1H9JZZ2-F1
#
_cell.length_a   1.000
_cell.length_b   1.000
_cell.length_c   1.000
_cell.angle_alpha   90.00
_cell.angle_beta   90.00
_cell.angle_gamma   90.00
#
_symmetry.space_group_name_H-M   'P 1'
#
loop_
_entity.id
_entity.type
_entity.pdbx_description
1 polymer ?
#
loop_
_entity_poly.entity_id
_entity_poly.type
_entity_poly.pdbx_seq_one_letter_code
_entity_poly.pdbx_strand_id
1 'polypeptide(L)'
;MLDERRLKQLVLAVDEAIRLQDWDALSIVNQRLTLILQAEGETEQQRRELQHFYHASLAECQRHADTLWHKIQKTLDDREAMAAYACFGDAESFSG
;
A
#
# COMPACT_ATOMS: atom_id res chain seq x y z
N MET A 1 -15.70 18.44 18.43
CA MET A 1 -15.16 18.97 17.17
C MET A 1 -13.68 18.71 17.18
N LEU A 2 -13.19 18.01 16.16
CA LEU A 2 -11.78 17.58 16.08
C LEU A 2 -10.82 18.78 16.08
N ASP A 3 -9.81 18.73 16.96
CA ASP A 3 -8.77 19.76 17.02
C ASP A 3 -7.79 19.65 15.83
N GLU A 4 -7.32 20.79 15.35
CA GLU A 4 -6.49 20.88 14.14
C GLU A 4 -5.12 20.22 14.31
N ARG A 5 -4.55 20.25 15.52
CA ARG A 5 -3.24 19.65 15.79
C ARG A 5 -3.33 18.12 15.71
N ARG A 6 -4.38 17.55 16.29
CA ARG A 6 -4.63 16.11 16.30
C ARG A 6 -5.02 15.61 14.91
N LEU A 7 -5.79 16.38 14.16
CA LEU A 7 -6.03 16.10 12.73
C LEU A 7 -4.71 16.03 11.96
N LYS A 8 -3.83 17.03 12.09
CA LYS A 8 -2.50 17.03 11.46
C LYS A 8 -1.67 15.81 11.85
N GLN A 9 -1.66 15.44 13.13
CA GLN A 9 -0.93 14.25 13.59
C GLN A 9 -1.46 12.95 12.97
N LEU A 10 -2.78 12.80 12.84
CA LEU A 10 -3.37 11.63 12.22
C LEU A 10 -3.04 11.56 10.72
N VAL A 11 -3.15 12.69 10.02
CA VAL A 11 -2.77 12.83 8.60
C VAL A 11 -1.30 12.47 8.38
N LEU A 12 -0.39 12.99 9.22
CA LEU A 12 1.03 12.64 9.14
C LEU A 12 1.29 11.16 9.41
N ALA A 13 0.55 10.54 10.34
CA ALA A 13 0.68 9.12 10.61
C ALA A 13 0.21 8.26 9.44
N VAL A 14 -0.84 8.68 8.71
CA VAL A 14 -1.26 8.02 7.46
C VAL A 14 -0.17 8.15 6.40
N ASP A 15 0.34 9.35 6.19
CA ASP A 15 1.36 9.62 5.17
C ASP A 15 2.64 8.81 5.43
N GLU A 16 3.09 8.76 6.69
CA GLU A 16 4.25 7.99 7.11
C GLU A 16 4.04 6.48 6.93
N ALA A 17 2.87 5.94 7.28
CA ALA A 17 2.56 4.53 7.06
C ALA A 17 2.57 4.16 5.57
N ILE A 18 2.04 5.02 4.71
CA ILE A 18 2.07 4.83 3.24
C ILE A 18 3.51 4.89 2.73
N ARG A 19 4.29 5.89 3.15
CA ARG A 19 5.69 6.08 2.74
C ARG A 19 6.54 4.86 3.10
N LEU A 20 6.30 4.27 4.26
CA LEU A 20 6.99 3.06 4.73
C LEU A 20 6.41 1.76 4.17
N GLN A 21 5.28 1.82 3.43
CA GLN A 21 4.51 0.66 2.98
C GLN A 21 4.11 -0.27 4.13
N ASP A 22 3.89 0.31 5.32
CA ASP A 22 3.42 -0.40 6.50
C ASP A 22 1.88 -0.45 6.47
N TRP A 23 1.36 -1.47 5.80
CA TRP A 23 -0.08 -1.65 5.58
C TRP A 23 -0.86 -1.93 6.87
N ASP A 24 -0.22 -2.55 7.86
CA ASP A 24 -0.81 -2.81 9.17
C ASP A 24 -0.96 -1.51 9.95
N ALA A 25 0.11 -0.71 10.02
CA ALA A 25 0.05 0.61 10.63
C ALA A 25 -0.97 1.52 9.92
N LEU A 26 -1.02 1.49 8.58
CA LEU A 26 -1.98 2.26 7.80
C LEU A 26 -3.43 1.89 8.15
N SER A 27 -3.72 0.58 8.27
CA SER A 27 -5.04 0.08 8.67
C SER A 27 -5.44 0.59 10.06
N ILE A 28 -4.53 0.51 11.04
CA ILE A 28 -4.76 0.98 12.41
C ILE A 28 -5.01 2.49 12.45
N VAL A 29 -4.19 3.29 11.76
CA VAL A 29 -4.34 4.75 11.75
C VAL A 29 -5.64 5.16 11.05
N ASN A 30 -6.01 4.51 9.94
CA ASN A 30 -7.27 4.78 9.26
C ASN A 30 -8.48 4.46 10.13
N GLN A 31 -8.51 3.32 10.82
CA GLN A 31 -9.58 2.99 11.77
C GLN A 31 -9.69 4.03 12.87
N ARG A 32 -8.56 4.45 13.43
CA ARG A 32 -8.51 5.49 14.46
C ARG A 32 -9.04 6.83 13.94
N LEU A 33 -8.68 7.22 12.73
CA LEU A 33 -9.18 8.44 12.08
C LEU A 33 -10.68 8.38 11.89
N THR A 34 -11.22 7.26 11.36
CA THR A 34 -12.67 7.06 11.18
C THR A 34 -13.43 7.19 12.49
N LEU A 35 -12.96 6.54 13.57
CA LEU A 35 -13.60 6.60 14.88
C LEU A 35 -13.60 8.01 15.46
N ILE A 36 -12.49 8.75 15.32
CA ILE A 36 -12.38 10.12 15.81
C ILE A 36 -13.32 11.06 15.03
N LEU A 37 -13.39 10.93 13.71
CA LEU A 37 -14.30 11.73 12.89
C LEU A 37 -15.77 11.46 13.24
N GLN A 38 -16.14 10.20 13.46
CA GLN A 38 -17.49 9.83 13.90
C GLN A 38 -17.85 10.39 15.28
N ALA A 39 -16.91 10.37 16.23
CA ALA A 39 -17.15 10.78 17.61
C ALA A 39 -17.14 12.30 17.80
N GLU A 40 -16.19 13.00 17.16
CA GLU A 40 -15.94 14.41 17.42
C GLU A 40 -16.53 15.33 16.36
N GLY A 41 -16.80 14.82 15.16
CA GLY A 41 -17.25 15.56 14.00
C GLY A 41 -16.16 16.49 13.43
N GLU A 42 -16.23 16.71 12.12
CA GLU A 42 -15.37 17.62 11.37
C GLU A 42 -16.12 18.87 10.87
N THR A 43 -15.38 19.97 10.69
CA THR A 43 -15.90 21.13 9.96
C THR A 43 -15.92 20.86 8.46
N GLU A 44 -16.68 21.65 7.71
CA GLU A 44 -16.71 21.54 6.24
C GLU A 44 -15.36 21.85 5.58
N GLN A 45 -14.51 22.66 6.24
CA GLN A 45 -13.14 22.89 5.78
C GLN A 45 -12.27 21.66 6.01
N GLN A 46 -12.28 21.09 7.23
CA GLN A 46 -11.54 19.88 7.57
C GLN A 46 -11.96 18.70 6.69
N ARG A 47 -13.25 18.58 6.38
CA ARG A 47 -13.78 17.58 5.45
C ARG A 47 -13.16 17.70 4.06
N ARG A 48 -13.10 18.91 3.49
CA ARG A 48 -12.50 19.15 2.17
C ARG A 48 -11.00 18.84 2.16
N GLU A 49 -10.28 19.23 3.20
CA GLU A 49 -8.86 18.92 3.36
C GLU A 49 -8.62 17.40 3.47
N LEU A 50 -9.42 16.71 4.28
CA LEU A 50 -9.37 15.25 4.43
C LEU A 50 -9.71 14.52 3.13
N GLN A 51 -10.68 14.99 2.35
CA GLN A 51 -11.01 14.42 1.04
C GLN A 51 -9.85 14.55 0.07
N HIS A 52 -9.24 15.73 0.00
CA HIS A 52 -8.07 15.94 -0.86
C HIS A 52 -6.91 15.03 -0.46
N PHE A 53 -6.61 14.98 0.84
CA PHE A 53 -5.58 14.10 1.39
C PHE A 53 -5.87 12.63 1.09
N TYR A 54 -7.10 12.17 1.34
CA TYR A 54 -7.52 10.80 1.07
C TYR A 54 -7.31 10.40 -0.39
N HIS A 55 -7.70 11.25 -1.34
CA HIS A 55 -7.50 10.97 -2.76
C HIS A 55 -6.02 10.88 -3.15
N ALA A 56 -5.18 11.77 -2.61
CA ALA A 56 -3.74 11.72 -2.85
C ALA A 56 -3.10 10.45 -2.27
N SER A 57 -3.42 10.13 -1.01
CA SER A 57 -2.95 8.93 -0.32
C SER A 57 -3.40 7.65 -1.01
N LEU A 58 -4.66 7.59 -1.47
CA LEU A 58 -5.18 6.45 -2.22
C LEU A 58 -4.43 6.24 -3.53
N ALA A 59 -4.12 7.31 -4.25
CA ALA A 59 -3.33 7.23 -5.49
C ALA A 59 -1.91 6.69 -5.23
N GLU A 60 -1.28 7.05 -4.12
CA GLU A 60 0.03 6.49 -3.73
C GLU A 60 -0.07 5.01 -3.38
N CYS A 61 -1.06 4.62 -2.56
CA CYS A 61 -1.32 3.20 -2.26
C CYS A 61 -1.52 2.38 -3.53
N GLN A 62 -2.26 2.91 -4.51
CA GLN A 62 -2.48 2.25 -5.79
C GLN A 62 -1.16 2.07 -6.56
N ARG A 63 -0.32 3.10 -6.64
CA ARG A 63 1.01 2.99 -7.28
C ARG A 63 1.89 1.92 -6.63
N HIS A 64 1.87 1.85 -5.30
CA HIS A 64 2.60 0.81 -4.57
C HIS A 64 2.06 -0.59 -4.89
N ALA A 65 0.73 -0.76 -4.91
CA ALA A 65 0.10 -2.02 -5.26
C ALA A 65 0.45 -2.47 -6.70
N ASP A 66 0.37 -1.56 -7.68
CA ASP A 66 0.71 -1.83 -9.07
C ASP A 66 2.19 -2.23 -9.21
N THR A 67 3.08 -1.57 -8.47
CA THR A 67 4.51 -1.89 -8.44
C THR A 67 4.77 -3.27 -7.86
N LEU A 68 4.11 -3.63 -6.75
CA LEU A 68 4.23 -4.96 -6.15
C LEU A 68 3.69 -6.04 -7.09
N TRP A 69 2.55 -5.79 -7.72
CA TRP A 69 1.96 -6.70 -8.70
C TRP A 69 2.92 -6.98 -9.86
N HIS A 70 3.52 -5.94 -10.44
CA HIS A 70 4.48 -6.11 -11.52
C HIS A 70 5.71 -6.93 -11.10
N LYS A 71 6.22 -6.74 -9.87
CA LYS A 71 7.31 -7.54 -9.32
C LYS A 71 6.94 -9.02 -9.15
N ILE A 72 5.71 -9.30 -8.72
CA ILE A 72 5.20 -10.66 -8.59
C ILE A 72 5.15 -11.33 -9.95
N GLN A 73 4.58 -10.67 -10.96
CA GLN A 73 4.52 -11.19 -12.33
C GLN A 73 5.91 -11.55 -12.85
N LYS A 74 6.86 -10.61 -12.76
CA LYS A 74 8.24 -10.87 -13.17
C LYS A 74 8.87 -12.07 -12.45
N THR A 75 8.63 -12.20 -11.14
CA THR A 75 9.16 -13.32 -10.35
C THR A 75 8.57 -14.65 -10.78
N LEU A 76 7.31 -14.68 -11.18
CA LEU A 76 6.66 -15.88 -11.72
C LEU A 76 7.24 -16.23 -13.10
N ASP A 77 7.37 -15.25 -13.99
CA ASP A 77 7.98 -15.44 -15.31
C ASP A 77 9.41 -15.99 -15.20
N ASP A 78 10.22 -15.42 -14.30
CA ASP A 78 11.60 -15.87 -14.05
C ASP A 78 11.62 -17.33 -13.54
N ARG A 79 10.68 -17.72 -12.68
CA ARG A 79 10.55 -19.10 -12.17
C ARG A 79 10.11 -20.08 -13.25
N GLU A 80 9.18 -19.70 -14.11
CA GLU A 80 8.74 -20.52 -15.23
C GLU A 80 9.88 -20.75 -16.23
N ALA A 81 10.66 -19.71 -16.54
CA ALA A 81 11.85 -19.83 -17.36
C ALA A 81 12.88 -20.78 -16.74
N MET A 82 13.18 -20.64 -15.43
CA MET A 82 14.08 -21.54 -14.72
C MET A 82 13.61 -23.00 -14.73
N ALA A 83 12.31 -23.25 -14.54
CA ALA A 83 11.75 -24.59 -14.61
C ALA A 83 11.89 -25.19 -16.01
N ALA A 84 11.63 -24.40 -17.06
CA ALA A 84 11.84 -24.82 -18.44
C ALA A 84 13.32 -25.19 -18.70
N TYR A 85 14.27 -24.36 -18.27
CA TYR A 85 15.71 -24.65 -18.41
C TYR A 85 16.13 -25.92 -17.67
N ALA A 86 15.63 -26.15 -16.46
CA ALA A 86 15.94 -27.36 -15.68
C ALA A 86 15.47 -28.63 -16.42
N CYS A 87 14.29 -28.61 -17.06
CA CYS A 87 13.79 -29.73 -17.86
C CYS A 87 14.66 -30.06 -19.08
N PHE A 88 15.38 -29.08 -19.64
CA PHE A 88 16.32 -29.31 -20.75
C PHE A 88 17.69 -29.82 -20.27
N GLY A 89 18.15 -29.43 -19.08
CA GLY A 89 19.42 -29.88 -18.50
C GLY A 89 19.46 -31.37 -18.14
N ASP A 90 18.31 -31.95 -17.76
CA ASP A 90 18.21 -33.38 -17.47
C ASP A 90 18.16 -34.27 -18.74
N ALA A 91 17.80 -33.72 -19.89
CA ALA A 91 17.68 -34.47 -21.14
C ALA A 91 19.03 -34.75 -21.84
N GLU A 92 20.04 -33.89 -21.63
CA GLU A 92 21.38 -34.07 -22.23
C GLU A 92 22.36 -34.87 -21.36
N SER A 93 22.00 -35.21 -20.12
CA SER A 93 22.86 -35.94 -19.18
C SER A 93 22.79 -37.48 -19.31
N PHE A 94 21.94 -38.02 -20.19
CA PHE A 94 21.72 -39.47 -20.38
C PHE A 94 22.04 -39.99 -21.80
N SER A 95 22.91 -39.31 -22.56
CA SER A 95 23.37 -39.78 -23.87
C SER A 95 24.90 -39.90 -24.01
N GLY A 96 25.59 -40.14 -22.89
CA GLY A 96 27.01 -40.51 -22.85
C GLY A 96 27.21 -42.03 -22.80
#